data_AF-A0A7W0UI19-F1
#
_entry.id   AF-A0A7W0UI19-F1
#
_cell.length_a   1.000
_cell.length_b   1.000
_cell.length_c   1.000
_cell.angle_alpha   90.00
_cell.angle_beta   90.00
_cell.angle_gamma   90.00
#
_symmetry.space_group_name_H-M   'P 1'
#
loop_
_entity.id
_entity.type
_entity.pdbx_description
1 polymer ?
#
loop_
_entity_poly.entity_id
_entity_poly.type
_entity_poly.pdbx_seq_one_letter_code
_entity_poly.pdbx_strand_id
1 'polypeptide(L)'
;ILHSYMGYRTCYYRTLAVASASRPLLDAYKRCRYYLDAAIALIRPGATTGEVVSVWPKAQEFGFPDEEAAFALQFGHGVGLSIWEKPVFSRLVSLDHPEPIQEGMVFALETFWPAADGWSAARIEEQLVVTADGFEVMTRFPAEQLMVAGHRYYTATGPLPTTRETQSNLNNNDGTVGMVADSARAEGASF
;
A
#
# COMPACT_ATOMS: atom_id res chain seq x y z
N ILE A 1 -15.33 6.97 14.66
CA ILE A 1 -16.58 7.35 13.98
C ILE A 1 -16.46 6.85 12.55
N LEU A 2 -17.31 5.90 12.13
CA LEU A 2 -17.40 5.51 10.72
C LEU A 2 -18.38 6.46 10.04
N HIS A 3 -17.86 7.36 9.21
CA HIS A 3 -18.65 8.37 8.53
C HIS A 3 -19.70 7.72 7.62
N SER A 4 -20.87 8.35 7.53
CA SER A 4 -21.92 7.95 6.61
C SER A 4 -22.63 9.17 6.02
N TYR A 5 -23.13 9.02 4.80
CA TYR A 5 -24.00 9.98 4.16
C TYR A 5 -25.30 9.29 3.78
N MET A 6 -26.43 9.73 4.34
CA MET A 6 -27.74 9.09 4.15
C MET A 6 -27.73 7.57 4.40
N GLY A 7 -26.89 7.11 5.34
CA GLY A 7 -26.72 5.69 5.66
C GLY A 7 -25.61 4.98 4.88
N TYR A 8 -25.22 5.49 3.70
CA TYR A 8 -24.14 4.92 2.90
C TYR A 8 -22.76 5.18 3.52
N ARG A 9 -21.88 4.19 3.45
CA ARG A 9 -20.57 4.18 4.09
C ARG A 9 -19.43 4.41 3.10
N THR A 10 -18.32 4.93 3.63
CA THR A 10 -17.03 4.99 2.95
C THR A 10 -16.04 4.10 3.68
N CYS A 11 -15.21 3.37 2.93
CA CYS A 11 -14.07 2.62 3.46
C CYS A 11 -12.85 2.94 2.61
N TYR A 12 -11.79 3.45 3.23
CA TYR A 12 -10.48 3.61 2.61
C TYR A 12 -9.40 3.72 3.70
N TYR A 13 -8.22 3.18 3.40
CA TYR A 13 -7.03 3.19 4.22
C TYR A 13 -5.92 3.93 3.49
N ARG A 14 -5.13 4.68 4.26
CA ARG A 14 -3.91 5.34 3.80
C ARG A 14 -2.82 5.04 4.80
N THR A 15 -1.67 4.61 4.30
CA THR A 15 -0.43 4.58 5.08
C THR A 15 0.27 5.92 4.91
N LEU A 16 0.58 6.57 6.04
CA LEU A 16 1.31 7.82 6.10
C LEU A 16 2.54 7.63 6.99
N ALA A 17 3.65 8.24 6.60
CA ALA A 17 4.80 8.40 7.49
C ALA A 17 4.82 9.83 8.05
N VAL A 18 5.36 10.04 9.25
CA VAL A 18 5.48 11.37 9.86
C VAL A 18 6.96 11.73 9.96
N ALA A 19 7.31 12.95 9.55
CA ALA A 19 8.67 13.50 9.42
C ALA A 19 9.54 12.82 8.35
N SER A 20 9.69 11.50 8.39
CA SER A 20 10.43 10.71 7.41
C SER A 20 9.90 9.28 7.29
N ALA A 21 10.18 8.63 6.16
CA ALA A 21 9.92 7.19 5.95
C ALA A 21 11.24 6.41 5.84
N SER A 22 11.31 5.24 6.48
CA SER A 22 12.42 4.29 6.30
C SER A 22 12.40 3.69 4.90
N ARG A 23 13.55 3.17 4.45
CA ARG A 23 13.59 2.51 3.14
C ARG A 23 12.72 1.25 3.10
N PRO A 24 12.71 0.38 4.14
CA PRO A 24 11.80 -0.75 4.21
C PRO A 24 10.32 -0.38 4.10
N LEU A 25 9.87 0.71 4.72
CA LEU A 25 8.48 1.15 4.63
C LEU A 25 8.11 1.61 3.23
N LEU A 26 9.01 2.33 2.54
CA LEU A 26 8.79 2.74 1.15
C LEU A 26 8.69 1.53 0.21
N ASP A 27 9.54 0.53 0.39
CA ASP A 27 9.52 -0.68 -0.42
C ASP A 27 8.26 -1.52 -0.15
N ALA A 28 7.81 -1.60 1.11
CA ALA A 28 6.55 -2.21 1.47
C ALA A 28 5.35 -1.50 0.85
N TYR A 29 5.32 -0.16 0.90
CA TYR A 29 4.27 0.65 0.28
C TYR A 29 4.16 0.38 -1.22
N LYS A 30 5.29 0.38 -1.93
CA LYS A 30 5.32 0.09 -3.37
C LYS A 30 4.77 -1.31 -3.68
N ARG A 31 5.13 -2.31 -2.86
CA ARG A 31 4.64 -3.68 -3.06
C ARG A 31 3.14 -3.81 -2.79
N CYS A 32 2.66 -3.18 -1.71
CA CYS A 32 1.24 -3.09 -1.41
C CYS A 32 0.48 -2.43 -2.56
N ARG A 33 0.93 -1.26 -3.03
CA ARG A 33 0.32 -0.55 -4.17
C ARG A 33 0.30 -1.39 -5.46
N TYR A 34 1.38 -2.10 -5.75
CA TYR A 34 1.47 -3.00 -6.91
C TYR A 34 0.35 -4.05 -6.93
N TYR A 35 0.09 -4.74 -5.81
CA TYR A 35 -0.97 -5.76 -5.77
C TYR A 35 -2.37 -5.15 -5.85
N LEU A 36 -2.55 -3.97 -5.27
CA LEU A 36 -3.81 -3.24 -5.37
C LEU A 36 -4.11 -2.83 -6.81
N ASP A 37 -3.15 -2.20 -7.49
CA ASP A 37 -3.31 -1.78 -8.89
C ASP A 37 -3.51 -2.98 -9.83
N ALA A 38 -2.79 -4.09 -9.59
CA ALA A 38 -2.96 -5.32 -10.36
C ALA A 38 -4.38 -5.91 -10.22
N ALA A 39 -4.96 -5.87 -9.02
CA ALA A 39 -6.31 -6.36 -8.78
C ALA A 39 -7.38 -5.41 -9.36
N ILE A 40 -7.20 -4.10 -9.17
CA ILE A 40 -8.09 -3.07 -9.73
C ILE A 40 -8.14 -3.15 -11.26
N ALA A 41 -7.00 -3.40 -11.92
CA ALA A 41 -6.93 -3.51 -13.38
C ALA A 41 -7.77 -4.67 -13.97
N LEU A 42 -8.17 -5.65 -13.15
CA LEU A 42 -9.03 -6.77 -13.57
C LEU A 42 -10.53 -6.48 -13.44
N ILE A 43 -10.90 -5.35 -12.83
CA ILE A 43 -12.30 -5.02 -12.57
C ILE A 43 -13.01 -4.61 -13.85
N ARG A 44 -14.07 -5.36 -14.16
CA ARG A 44 -15.01 -5.09 -15.25
C ARG A 44 -16.26 -5.96 -15.07
N PRO A 45 -17.40 -5.60 -15.67
CA PRO A 45 -18.54 -6.51 -15.72
C PRO A 45 -18.17 -7.88 -16.30
N GLY A 46 -18.65 -8.93 -15.64
CA GLY A 46 -18.41 -10.33 -16.01
C GLY A 46 -17.11 -10.93 -15.50
N ALA A 47 -16.16 -10.14 -14.97
CA ALA A 47 -15.05 -10.69 -14.20
C ALA A 47 -15.55 -11.32 -12.89
N THR A 48 -14.74 -12.13 -12.24
CA THR A 48 -15.09 -12.76 -10.95
C THR A 48 -14.17 -12.34 -9.82
N THR A 49 -14.67 -12.41 -8.57
CA THR A 49 -13.83 -12.19 -7.38
C THR A 49 -12.62 -13.12 -7.36
N GLY A 50 -12.75 -14.36 -7.85
CA GLY A 50 -11.65 -15.33 -7.99
C GLY A 50 -10.55 -14.87 -8.95
N GLU A 51 -10.90 -14.33 -10.12
CA GLU A 51 -9.95 -13.75 -11.07
C GLU A 51 -9.18 -12.59 -10.43
N VAL A 52 -9.88 -11.72 -9.69
CA VAL A 52 -9.28 -10.57 -9.02
C VAL A 52 -8.30 -10.99 -7.93
N VAL A 53 -8.66 -11.94 -7.06
CA VAL A 53 -7.74 -12.38 -5.99
C VAL A 53 -6.61 -13.28 -6.48
N SER A 54 -6.67 -13.76 -7.73
CA SER A 54 -5.62 -14.61 -8.31
C SER A 54 -4.27 -13.89 -8.45
N VAL A 55 -4.27 -12.56 -8.56
CA VAL A 55 -3.05 -11.74 -8.62
C VAL A 55 -2.51 -11.33 -7.25
N TRP A 56 -3.27 -11.56 -6.18
CA TRP A 56 -2.79 -11.33 -4.82
C TRP A 56 -1.81 -12.42 -4.39
N PRO A 57 -0.79 -12.06 -3.59
CA PRO A 57 0.21 -12.99 -3.11
C PRO A 57 -0.43 -14.03 -2.18
N LYS A 58 0.16 -15.22 -2.15
CA LYS A 58 -0.15 -16.20 -1.10
C LYS A 58 0.31 -15.69 0.25
N ALA A 59 -0.38 -16.10 1.31
CA ALA A 59 -0.04 -15.77 2.70
C ALA A 59 1.45 -15.91 3.04
N GLN A 60 2.10 -16.98 2.58
CA GLN A 60 3.49 -17.28 2.89
C GLN A 60 4.48 -16.29 2.26
N GLU A 61 4.10 -15.64 1.15
CA GLU A 61 4.95 -14.66 0.46
C GLU A 61 5.14 -13.38 1.27
N PHE A 62 4.25 -13.12 2.23
CA PHE A 62 4.32 -11.97 3.12
C PHE A 62 4.29 -12.36 4.61
N GLY A 63 4.73 -13.59 4.92
CA GLY A 63 5.08 -14.00 6.28
C GLY A 63 3.96 -14.60 7.12
N PHE A 64 2.85 -15.03 6.52
CA PHE A 64 1.75 -15.70 7.21
C PHE A 64 1.71 -17.21 6.89
N PRO A 65 1.30 -18.07 7.84
CA PRO A 65 1.35 -19.52 7.65
C PRO A 65 0.37 -20.02 6.58
N ASP A 66 -0.79 -19.39 6.45
CA ASP A 66 -1.88 -19.78 5.55
C ASP A 66 -2.87 -18.62 5.28
N GLU A 67 -3.80 -18.85 4.36
CA GLU A 67 -4.80 -17.85 3.94
C GLU A 67 -5.82 -17.51 5.04
N GLU A 68 -6.00 -18.38 6.04
CA GLU A 68 -6.88 -18.12 7.19
C GLU A 68 -6.23 -17.09 8.13
N ALA A 69 -4.96 -17.29 8.47
CA ALA A 69 -4.18 -16.35 9.26
C ALA A 69 -4.01 -14.99 8.55
N ALA A 70 -4.06 -14.97 7.22
CA ALA A 70 -3.93 -13.78 6.39
C ALA A 70 -5.28 -13.16 5.95
N PHE A 71 -6.42 -13.74 6.35
CA PHE A 71 -7.73 -13.51 5.72
C PHE A 71 -8.11 -12.04 5.55
N ALA A 72 -7.85 -11.20 6.56
CA ALA A 72 -8.24 -9.80 6.59
C ALA A 72 -7.12 -8.82 6.16
N LEU A 73 -6.04 -9.33 5.54
CA LEU A 73 -4.88 -8.53 5.12
C LEU A 73 -4.88 -8.26 3.61
N GLN A 74 -5.14 -9.29 2.79
CA GLN A 74 -5.43 -9.16 1.36
C GLN A 74 -6.93 -9.38 1.18
N PHE A 75 -7.70 -8.31 1.09
CA PHE A 75 -9.15 -8.40 1.22
C PHE A 75 -9.88 -7.41 0.34
N GLY A 76 -11.15 -7.68 0.10
CA GLY A 76 -12.07 -6.71 -0.47
C GLY A 76 -13.48 -7.09 -0.12
N HIS A 77 -14.35 -6.08 -0.09
CA HIS A 77 -15.73 -6.27 0.32
C HIS A 77 -16.63 -5.23 -0.33
N GLY A 78 -17.90 -5.59 -0.53
CA GLY A 78 -18.96 -4.64 -0.85
C GLY A 78 -19.05 -3.55 0.19
N VAL A 79 -19.42 -2.34 -0.27
CA VAL A 79 -19.70 -1.20 0.60
C VAL A 79 -20.97 -0.49 0.16
N GLY A 80 -21.84 -0.20 1.12
CA GLY A 80 -23.15 0.38 0.88
C GLY A 80 -23.75 0.85 2.21
N LEU A 81 -24.84 0.23 2.65
CA LEU A 81 -25.50 0.59 3.91
C LEU A 81 -24.79 -0.03 5.13
N SER A 82 -24.24 -1.23 4.95
CA SER A 82 -23.26 -1.82 5.86
C SER A 82 -21.83 -1.50 5.40
N ILE A 83 -20.90 -1.53 6.36
CA ILE A 83 -19.49 -1.31 6.06
C ILE A 83 -18.92 -2.48 5.27
N TRP A 84 -19.31 -3.70 5.61
CA TRP A 84 -18.89 -4.94 4.97
C TRP A 84 -20.13 -5.63 4.42
N GLU A 85 -20.16 -5.79 3.11
CA GLU A 85 -21.22 -6.39 2.32
C GLU A 85 -20.62 -7.32 1.26
N LYS A 86 -21.46 -8.02 0.51
CA LYS A 86 -21.04 -8.75 -0.69
C LYS A 86 -20.77 -7.77 -1.85
N PRO A 87 -19.90 -8.14 -2.81
CA PRO A 87 -19.16 -9.40 -2.88
C PRO A 87 -17.93 -9.41 -1.96
N VAL A 88 -17.48 -10.62 -1.60
CA VAL A 88 -16.22 -10.81 -0.85
C VAL A 88 -15.08 -11.14 -1.80
N PHE A 89 -13.95 -10.46 -1.63
CA PHE A 89 -12.69 -10.74 -2.29
C PHE A 89 -11.71 -11.27 -1.25
N SER A 90 -11.45 -12.57 -1.28
CA SER A 90 -10.43 -13.19 -0.44
C SER A 90 -9.88 -14.43 -1.15
N ARG A 91 -8.57 -14.63 -1.10
CA ARG A 91 -7.96 -15.87 -1.60
C ARG A 91 -8.51 -17.11 -0.88
N LEU A 92 -8.92 -16.98 0.38
CA LEU A 92 -9.50 -18.06 1.18
C LEU A 92 -10.88 -18.52 0.65
N VAL A 93 -11.66 -17.62 0.03
CA VAL A 93 -13.07 -17.88 -0.32
C VAL A 93 -13.31 -17.80 -1.83
N SER A 94 -12.83 -16.74 -2.48
CA SER A 94 -13.18 -16.40 -3.86
C SER A 94 -12.55 -17.35 -4.89
N LEU A 95 -11.49 -18.08 -4.53
CA LEU A 95 -10.88 -19.08 -5.43
C LEU A 95 -11.81 -20.30 -5.63
N ASP A 96 -12.48 -20.75 -4.57
CA ASP A 96 -13.41 -21.88 -4.61
C ASP A 96 -14.87 -21.45 -4.86
N HIS A 97 -15.20 -20.22 -4.46
CA HIS A 97 -16.55 -19.65 -4.53
C HIS A 97 -16.54 -18.25 -5.18
N PRO A 98 -16.16 -18.14 -6.46
CA PRO A 98 -16.12 -16.85 -7.16
C PRO A 98 -17.52 -16.26 -7.33
N GLU A 99 -17.65 -14.95 -7.09
CA GLU A 99 -18.86 -14.17 -7.36
C GLU A 99 -18.67 -13.32 -8.63
N PRO A 100 -19.66 -13.22 -9.53
CA PRO A 100 -19.56 -12.38 -10.72
C PRO A 100 -19.67 -10.90 -10.36
N ILE A 101 -18.77 -10.09 -10.92
CA ILE A 101 -18.75 -8.64 -10.81
C ILE A 101 -19.70 -8.06 -11.85
N GLN A 102 -20.59 -7.16 -11.40
CA GLN A 102 -21.63 -6.55 -12.23
C GLN A 102 -21.52 -5.02 -12.19
N GLU A 103 -21.97 -4.36 -13.26
CA GLU A 103 -22.09 -2.90 -13.31
C GLU A 103 -22.90 -2.38 -12.11
N GLY A 104 -22.46 -1.25 -11.53
CA GLY A 104 -23.09 -0.63 -10.37
C GLY A 104 -22.71 -1.24 -9.01
N MET A 105 -21.97 -2.36 -8.98
CA MET A 105 -21.40 -2.84 -7.73
C MET A 105 -20.38 -1.83 -7.18
N VAL A 106 -20.44 -1.61 -5.87
CA VAL A 106 -19.50 -0.75 -5.13
C VAL A 106 -18.79 -1.61 -4.10
N PHE A 107 -17.46 -1.59 -4.13
CA PHE A 107 -16.65 -2.33 -3.19
C PHE A 107 -15.33 -1.62 -2.95
N ALA A 108 -14.66 -2.01 -1.87
CA ALA A 108 -13.30 -1.63 -1.60
C ALA A 108 -12.38 -2.82 -1.81
N LEU A 109 -11.22 -2.56 -2.43
CA LEU A 109 -10.11 -3.50 -2.51
C LEU A 109 -8.99 -2.97 -1.65
N GLU A 110 -8.44 -3.83 -0.80
CA GLU A 110 -7.43 -3.47 0.16
C GLU A 110 -6.31 -4.49 0.24
N THR A 111 -5.09 -3.98 0.33
CA THR A 111 -3.90 -4.81 0.42
C THR A 111 -2.99 -4.34 1.53
N PHE A 112 -2.17 -5.28 1.99
CA PHE A 112 -1.21 -5.15 3.06
C PHE A 112 0.14 -5.70 2.59
N TRP A 113 1.22 -5.07 3.05
CA TRP A 113 2.56 -5.63 2.91
C TRP A 113 3.43 -5.26 4.13
N PRO A 114 4.06 -6.25 4.79
CA PRO A 114 4.96 -5.98 5.90
C PRO A 114 6.30 -5.44 5.39
N ALA A 115 6.89 -4.51 6.13
CA ALA A 115 8.23 -4.02 5.85
C ALA A 115 9.29 -4.96 6.44
N ALA A 116 10.46 -4.97 5.80
CA ALA A 116 11.57 -5.84 6.21
C ALA A 116 12.21 -5.45 7.55
N ASP A 117 11.81 -4.33 8.14
CA ASP A 117 12.27 -3.88 9.46
C ASP A 117 11.53 -4.59 10.62
N GLY A 118 10.52 -5.42 10.33
CA GLY A 118 9.87 -6.31 11.29
C GLY A 118 8.83 -5.66 12.21
N TRP A 119 8.56 -4.37 12.01
CA TRP A 119 7.63 -3.59 12.87
C TRP A 119 6.78 -2.57 12.12
N SER A 120 7.12 -2.24 10.86
CA SER A 120 6.32 -1.35 10.02
C SER A 120 5.66 -2.13 8.88
N ALA A 121 4.63 -1.54 8.28
CA ALA A 121 3.90 -2.14 7.17
C ALA A 121 3.14 -1.06 6.41
N ALA A 122 2.74 -1.38 5.18
CA ALA A 122 1.79 -0.59 4.42
C ALA A 122 0.45 -1.33 4.33
N ARG A 123 -0.64 -0.58 4.49
CA ARG A 123 -2.00 -0.95 4.09
C ARG A 123 -2.59 0.17 3.24
N ILE A 124 -3.13 -0.19 2.09
CA ILE A 124 -3.74 0.75 1.13
C ILE A 124 -5.05 0.13 0.65
N GLU A 125 -6.08 0.96 0.58
CA GLU A 125 -7.40 0.56 0.10
C GLU A 125 -7.95 1.62 -0.85
N GLU A 126 -8.54 1.18 -1.96
CA GLU A 126 -9.31 2.04 -2.85
C GLU A 126 -10.74 1.53 -2.91
N GLN A 127 -11.69 2.45 -2.77
CA GLN A 127 -13.10 2.21 -3.01
C GLN A 127 -13.42 2.57 -4.47
N LEU A 128 -14.17 1.70 -5.12
CA LEU A 128 -14.51 1.85 -6.53
C LEU A 128 -15.95 1.44 -6.82
N VAL A 129 -16.46 1.94 -7.95
CA VAL A 129 -17.73 1.52 -8.55
C VAL A 129 -17.44 0.89 -9.91
N VAL A 130 -18.12 -0.21 -10.22
CA VAL A 130 -18.03 -0.87 -11.53
C VAL A 130 -18.87 -0.10 -12.54
N THR A 131 -18.28 0.28 -13.68
CA THR A 131 -18.96 0.93 -14.80
C THR A 131 -19.33 -0.10 -15.88
N ALA A 132 -20.06 0.31 -16.92
CA ALA A 132 -20.45 -0.57 -18.03
C ALA A 132 -19.26 -1.23 -18.75
N ASP A 133 -18.08 -0.59 -18.75
CA ASP A 133 -16.89 -1.00 -19.48
C ASP A 133 -15.64 -1.16 -18.60
N GLY A 134 -15.75 -1.01 -17.27
CA GLY A 134 -14.61 -1.07 -16.35
C GLY A 134 -14.97 -0.66 -14.93
N PHE A 135 -14.26 0.35 -14.41
CA PHE A 135 -14.42 0.86 -13.05
C PHE A 135 -14.09 2.35 -12.95
N GLU A 136 -14.61 3.00 -11.91
CA GLU A 136 -14.17 4.31 -11.43
C GLU A 136 -13.67 4.18 -9.98
N VAL A 137 -12.44 4.64 -9.70
CA VAL A 137 -11.96 4.82 -8.33
C VAL A 137 -12.63 6.06 -7.72
N MET A 138 -13.37 5.86 -6.64
CA MET A 138 -14.14 6.92 -5.96
C MET A 138 -13.34 7.63 -4.87
N THR A 139 -12.34 6.96 -4.29
CA THR A 139 -11.51 7.55 -3.24
C THR A 139 -10.69 8.72 -3.80
N ARG A 140 -10.71 9.87 -3.10
CA ARG A 140 -10.10 11.12 -3.60
C ARG A 140 -8.80 11.50 -2.91
N PHE A 141 -8.49 10.91 -1.75
CA PHE A 141 -7.23 11.20 -1.06
C PHE A 141 -6.10 10.44 -1.76
N PRO A 142 -4.96 11.08 -2.07
CA PRO A 142 -3.88 10.45 -2.84
C PRO A 142 -3.28 9.22 -2.14
N ALA A 143 -2.88 8.22 -2.93
CA ALA A 143 -2.35 6.94 -2.46
C ALA A 143 -1.37 6.28 -3.45
N GLU A 144 -0.94 7.01 -4.47
CA GLU A 144 -0.04 6.52 -5.51
C GLU A 144 1.39 6.37 -4.98
N GLN A 145 1.74 7.18 -3.97
CA GLN A 145 3.03 7.19 -3.30
C GLN A 145 2.86 7.38 -1.79
N LEU A 146 3.81 6.82 -1.01
CA LEU A 146 3.83 7.01 0.43
C LEU A 146 3.98 8.50 0.75
N MET A 147 2.93 9.07 1.35
CA MET A 147 2.97 10.46 1.80
C MET A 147 3.71 10.54 3.13
N VAL A 148 4.75 11.38 3.17
CA VAL A 148 5.44 11.77 4.40
C VAL A 148 4.86 13.10 4.88
N ALA A 149 4.07 13.09 5.94
CA ALA A 149 3.45 14.25 6.55
C ALA A 149 4.41 14.99 7.51
N GLY A 150 4.07 16.24 7.84
CA GLY A 150 4.79 17.05 8.82
C GLY A 150 5.70 18.13 8.20
N HIS A 151 6.48 18.78 9.07
CA HIS A 151 7.33 19.90 8.70
C HIS A 151 8.47 19.45 7.77
N ARG A 152 8.72 20.23 6.71
CA ARG A 152 9.87 20.05 5.83
C ARG A 152 11.04 20.89 6.32
N TYR A 153 12.11 20.22 6.73
CA TYR A 153 13.36 20.87 7.11
C TYR A 153 14.22 21.11 5.88
N TYR A 154 15.07 22.14 5.93
CA TYR A 154 15.98 22.51 4.85
C TYR A 154 17.42 22.54 5.38
N THR A 155 18.36 22.11 4.54
CA THR A 155 19.80 22.18 4.74
C THR A 155 20.38 23.30 3.87
N ALA A 156 21.71 23.53 3.97
CA ALA A 156 22.40 24.51 3.13
C ALA A 156 22.31 24.21 1.61
N THR A 157 21.98 22.98 1.22
CA THR A 157 21.96 22.53 -0.18
C THR A 157 20.56 22.19 -0.70
N GLY A 158 19.51 22.37 0.10
CA GLY A 158 18.12 22.09 -0.31
C GLY A 158 17.27 21.45 0.79
N PRO A 159 16.06 20.95 0.47
CA PRO A 159 15.22 20.28 1.44
C PRO A 159 15.89 19.00 1.97
N LEU A 160 15.74 18.74 3.27
CA LEU A 160 16.18 17.50 3.88
C LEU A 160 15.37 16.33 3.29
N PRO A 161 16.00 15.21 2.89
CA PRO A 161 15.30 14.06 2.34
C PRO A 161 14.22 13.53 3.27
N THR A 162 13.07 13.19 2.69
CA THR A 162 11.92 12.61 3.41
C THR A 162 12.05 11.09 3.59
N THR A 163 13.03 10.49 2.92
CA THR A 163 13.40 9.08 3.07
C THR A 163 14.62 9.00 3.97
N ARG A 164 14.46 8.47 5.19
CA ARG A 164 15.52 8.34 6.20
C ARG A 164 15.23 7.17 7.13
N GLU A 165 16.27 6.48 7.55
CA GLU A 165 16.22 5.51 8.64
C GLU A 165 16.07 6.20 9.99
N THR A 166 15.35 5.53 10.89
CA THR A 166 15.15 5.97 12.28
C THR A 166 16.45 6.00 13.05
N GLN A 167 17.35 5.07 12.73
CA GLN A 167 18.71 5.02 13.23
C GLN A 167 19.61 5.90 12.34
N SER A 168 20.02 7.05 12.87
CA SER A 168 20.73 8.08 12.11
C SER A 168 22.00 7.57 11.42
N ASN A 169 22.73 6.66 12.08
CA ASN A 169 23.93 6.03 11.56
C ASN A 169 23.71 5.20 10.29
N LEU A 170 22.51 4.69 10.05
CA LEU A 170 22.18 3.92 8.84
C LEU A 170 21.92 4.81 7.61
N ASN A 171 21.71 6.11 7.81
CA ASN A 171 21.51 7.06 6.72
C ASN A 171 22.79 7.39 5.95
N ASN A 172 23.96 6.97 6.45
CA ASN A 172 25.27 7.34 5.89
C ASN A 172 25.89 6.22 5.02
N ASN A 173 25.15 5.13 4.79
CA ASN A 173 25.65 3.91 4.11
C ASN A 173 25.64 4.02 2.57
N ASP A 174 25.29 5.17 2.02
CA ASP A 174 25.24 5.49 0.59
C ASP A 174 26.59 5.93 0.00
N GLY A 175 27.70 5.56 0.63
CA GLY A 175 29.05 5.92 0.19
C GLY A 175 29.61 7.20 0.82
N THR A 176 28.86 7.84 1.73
CA THR A 176 29.32 9.02 2.47
C THR A 176 30.62 8.75 3.25
N VAL A 177 30.77 7.57 3.86
CA VAL A 177 32.03 7.15 4.49
C VAL A 177 33.16 7.02 3.47
N GLY A 178 32.87 6.51 2.26
CA GLY A 178 33.82 6.43 1.15
C GLY A 178 34.26 7.82 0.69
N MET A 179 33.32 8.74 0.49
CA MET A 179 33.60 10.13 0.12
C MET A 179 34.41 10.87 1.18
N VAL A 180 34.11 10.67 2.47
CA VAL A 180 34.90 11.25 3.58
C VAL A 180 36.31 10.66 3.61
N ALA A 181 36.45 9.34 3.42
CA ALA A 181 37.74 8.68 3.35
C ALA A 181 38.57 9.14 2.13
N ASP A 182 37.94 9.32 0.97
CA ASP A 182 38.58 9.80 -0.25
C ASP A 182 38.97 11.28 -0.15
N SER A 183 38.15 12.11 0.49
CA SER A 183 38.48 13.51 0.81
C SER A 183 39.66 13.61 1.77
N ALA A 184 39.69 12.79 2.82
CA ALA A 184 40.81 12.76 3.76
C ALA A 184 42.13 12.29 3.10
N ARG A 185 42.04 11.38 2.12
CA ARG A 185 43.20 10.96 1.30
C ARG A 185 43.69 12.07 0.38
N ALA A 186 42.78 12.87 -0.19
CA ALA A 186 43.13 14.01 -1.03
C ALA A 186 43.85 15.11 -0.23
N GLU A 187 43.41 15.38 1.00
CA GLU A 187 44.07 16.34 1.90
C GLU A 187 45.45 15.84 2.38
N GLY A 188 45.61 14.53 2.60
CA GLY A 188 46.89 13.93 2.99
C GLY A 188 47.96 13.81 1.88
N ALA A 189 47.59 14.03 0.61
CA ALA A 189 48.50 13.92 -0.54
C ALA A 189 49.18 15.25 -0.93
N SER A 190 48.98 16.30 -0.13
CA SER A 190 49.50 17.67 -0.40
C SER A 190 50.60 18.12 0.59
N PHE A 191 51.34 17.17 1.18
CA PHE A 191 52.57 17.42 1.94
C PHE A 191 53.76 16.66 1.36
#